data_AF-A0A0V0GPS8-F1
#
_entry.id   AF-A0A0V0GPS8-F1
#
_cell.length_a   1.000
_cell.length_b   1.000
_cell.length_c   1.000
_cell.angle_alpha   90.00
_cell.angle_beta   90.00
_cell.angle_gamma   90.00
#
_symmetry.space_group_name_H-M   'P 1'
#
loop_
_entity.id
_entity.type
_entity.pdbx_description
1 polymer ?
#
loop_
_entity_poly.entity_id
_entity_poly.type
_entity_poly.pdbx_seq_one_letter_code
_entity_poly.pdbx_strand_id
1 'polypeptide(L)'
;MIWRTEIPYKVNYFTWLLAKEAVLTHENLNKRKPNLRSSCYLCEEQVETVNHLFLHCKWTDQLWQMFIQKRKIKWTKPGSIIEVLQCWNRDGNAGKKKE
;
A
#
# COMPACT_ATOMS: atom_id res chain seq x y z
N MET A 1 -1.81 1.82 -12.74
CA MET A 1 -0.97 2.62 -11.83
C MET A 1 0.47 2.15 -11.88
N ILE A 2 0.71 0.84 -11.92
CA ILE A 2 2.01 0.24 -12.21
C ILE A 2 2.42 0.67 -13.64
N TRP A 3 3.49 1.45 -13.77
CA TRP A 3 4.05 1.98 -15.04
C TRP A 3 3.35 3.23 -15.61
N ARG A 4 3.14 4.26 -14.80
CA ARG A 4 2.83 5.61 -15.33
C ARG A 4 4.12 6.39 -15.53
N THR A 5 4.39 6.86 -16.74
CA THR A 5 5.58 7.66 -17.09
C THR A 5 5.66 8.98 -16.35
N GLU A 6 4.50 9.51 -15.92
CA GLU A 6 4.37 10.75 -15.14
C GLU A 6 4.80 10.60 -13.66
N ILE A 7 4.98 9.36 -13.20
CA ILE A 7 5.35 9.05 -11.81
C ILE A 7 6.85 8.74 -11.76
N PRO A 8 7.60 9.30 -10.78
CA PRO A 8 9.01 8.97 -10.61
C PRO A 8 9.25 7.47 -10.55
N TYR A 9 10.31 6.99 -11.23
CA TYR A 9 10.61 5.56 -11.36
C TYR A 9 10.64 4.81 -10.02
N LYS A 10 11.20 5.44 -8.97
CA LYS A 10 11.23 4.87 -7.62
C LYS A 10 9.85 4.51 -7.07
N VAL A 11 8.86 5.37 -7.33
CA VAL A 11 7.48 5.15 -6.88
C VAL A 11 6.84 4.02 -7.70
N ASN A 12 7.03 4.00 -9.04
CA ASN A 12 6.54 2.90 -9.88
C ASN A 12 7.10 1.54 -9.45
N TYR A 13 8.43 1.48 -9.23
CA TYR A 13 9.09 0.25 -8.79
C TYR A 13 8.58 -0.20 -7.43
N PHE A 14 8.42 0.74 -6.49
CA PHE A 14 7.86 0.43 -5.17
C PHE A 14 6.41 -0.06 -5.25
N THR A 15 5.56 0.58 -6.06
CA THR A 15 4.19 0.12 -6.29
C THR A 15 4.15 -1.28 -6.92
N TRP A 16 5.07 -1.59 -7.83
CA TRP A 16 5.21 -2.93 -8.39
C TRP A 16 5.60 -3.97 -7.32
N LEU A 17 6.54 -3.63 -6.42
CA LEU A 17 6.88 -4.49 -5.28
C LEU A 17 5.69 -4.71 -4.34
N LEU A 18 4.89 -3.66 -4.06
CA LEU A 18 3.66 -3.79 -3.27
C LEU A 18 2.66 -4.73 -3.92
N ALA A 19 2.46 -4.62 -5.25
CA ALA A 19 1.56 -5.49 -6.00
C ALA A 19 2.00 -6.97 -6.00
N LYS A 20 3.29 -7.21 -5.81
CA LYS A 20 3.90 -8.55 -5.70
C LYS A 20 4.03 -9.04 -4.26
N GLU A 21 3.56 -8.27 -3.28
CA GLU A 21 3.78 -8.50 -1.84
C GLU A 21 5.26 -8.78 -1.53
N ALA A 22 6.18 -8.13 -2.26
CA ALA A 22 7.61 -8.38 -2.21
C ALA A 22 8.40 -7.26 -1.51
N VAL A 23 7.70 -6.32 -0.87
CA VAL A 23 8.32 -5.25 -0.08
C VAL A 23 9.02 -5.84 1.15
N LEU A 24 10.07 -5.15 1.61
CA LEU A 24 10.89 -5.52 2.76
C LEU A 24 10.13 -5.31 4.09
N THR A 25 9.05 -6.04 4.30
CA THR A 25 8.41 -6.18 5.62
C THR A 25 9.10 -7.27 6.42
N HIS A 26 9.01 -7.21 7.76
CA HIS A 26 9.55 -8.28 8.60
C HIS A 26 8.97 -9.66 8.25
N GLU A 27 7.70 -9.76 7.88
CA GLU A 27 7.09 -11.01 7.38
C GLU A 27 7.86 -11.59 6.18
N ASN A 28 8.18 -10.76 5.18
CA ASN A 28 8.91 -11.19 3.99
C ASN A 28 10.39 -11.48 4.26
N LEU A 29 11.00 -10.77 5.21
CA LEU A 29 12.35 -11.06 5.67
C LEU A 29 12.41 -12.39 6.42
N ASN A 30 11.41 -12.70 7.24
CA ASN A 30 11.32 -13.97 7.97
C ASN A 30 11.22 -15.18 7.05
N LYS A 31 10.61 -15.05 5.86
CA LYS A 31 10.62 -16.11 4.83
C LYS A 31 12.04 -16.44 4.33
N ARG A 32 12.99 -15.50 4.43
CA ARG A 32 14.39 -15.66 3.96
C ARG A 32 15.36 -15.96 5.10
N LYS A 33 15.13 -15.35 6.26
CA LYS A 33 15.91 -15.53 7.49
C LYS A 33 14.95 -15.65 8.67
N PRO A 34 14.57 -16.88 9.06
CA PRO A 34 13.71 -17.09 10.22
C PRO A 34 14.38 -16.54 11.49
N ASN A 35 13.57 -16.11 12.47
CA ASN A 35 13.95 -15.56 13.78
C ASN A 35 14.11 -14.03 13.89
N LEU A 36 13.62 -13.23 12.94
CA LEU A 36 13.49 -11.78 13.14
C LEU A 36 12.17 -11.48 13.86
N ARG A 37 12.24 -10.61 14.89
CA ARG A 37 11.04 -10.10 15.57
C ARG A 37 10.15 -9.42 14.55
N SER A 38 8.94 -9.94 14.37
CA SER A 38 8.05 -9.51 13.29
C SER A 38 7.08 -8.41 13.69
N SER A 39 7.31 -7.67 14.76
CA SER A 39 6.43 -6.55 15.13
C SER A 39 6.56 -5.39 14.14
N CYS A 40 5.46 -4.70 13.88
CA CYS A 40 5.42 -3.49 13.06
C CYS A 40 6.27 -2.40 13.70
N TYR A 41 7.19 -1.83 12.92
CA TYR A 41 8.07 -0.76 13.39
C TYR A 41 7.32 0.52 13.80
N LEU A 42 6.15 0.77 13.20
CA LEU A 42 5.39 2.00 13.45
C LEU A 42 4.53 1.91 14.71
N CYS A 43 3.75 0.83 14.86
CA CYS A 43 2.82 0.72 15.98
C CYS A 43 3.32 -0.14 17.13
N GLU A 44 4.30 -1.03 16.88
CA GLU A 44 4.84 -2.01 17.82
C GLU A 44 3.82 -2.99 18.43
N GLU A 45 2.56 -2.94 18.00
CA GLU A 45 1.44 -3.70 18.57
C GLU A 45 1.09 -4.98 17.78
N GLN A 46 1.25 -4.97 16.46
CA GLN A 46 0.87 -6.08 15.58
C GLN A 46 2.04 -6.56 14.73
N VAL A 47 1.87 -7.72 14.08
CA VAL A 47 2.84 -8.25 13.13
C VAL A 47 2.94 -7.34 11.90
N GLU A 48 4.16 -7.05 11.47
CA GLU A 48 4.45 -6.29 10.27
C GLU A 48 4.22 -7.13 9.01
N THR A 49 3.02 -7.02 8.47
CA THR A 49 2.67 -7.49 7.13
C THR A 49 2.60 -6.31 6.17
N VAL A 50 2.60 -6.56 4.86
CA VAL A 50 2.42 -5.51 3.86
C VAL A 50 1.08 -4.78 4.08
N ASN A 51 0.01 -5.55 4.33
CA ASN A 51 -1.31 -4.99 4.58
C ASN A 51 -1.35 -4.19 5.89
N HIS A 52 -0.71 -4.66 6.95
CA HIS A 52 -0.63 -3.88 8.18
C HIS A 52 0.16 -2.59 7.96
N LEU A 53 1.41 -2.66 7.51
CA LEU A 53 2.28 -1.50 7.39
C LEU A 53 1.69 -0.39 6.49
N PHE A 54 1.08 -0.76 5.36
CA PHE A 54 0.62 0.22 4.36
C PHE A 54 -0.88 0.56 4.42
N LEU A 55 -1.67 -0.13 5.25
CA LEU A 55 -3.12 0.08 5.29
C LEU A 55 -3.72 0.08 6.69
N HIS A 56 -3.37 -0.91 7.53
CA HIS A 56 -4.07 -1.13 8.81
C HIS A 56 -3.32 -0.65 10.05
N CYS A 57 -2.05 -0.26 9.91
CA CYS A 57 -1.27 0.30 11.01
C CYS A 57 -1.92 1.61 11.49
N LYS A 58 -1.99 1.82 12.81
CA LYS A 58 -2.64 3.00 13.42
C LYS A 58 -2.15 4.33 12.82
N TRP A 59 -0.86 4.44 12.56
CA TRP A 59 -0.26 5.64 11.98
C TRP A 59 -0.57 5.77 10.49
N THR A 60 -0.48 4.68 9.75
CA THR A 60 -0.80 4.68 8.33
C THR A 60 -2.27 4.94 8.07
N ASP A 61 -3.15 4.41 8.91
CA ASP A 61 -4.58 4.68 8.84
C ASP A 61 -4.89 6.17 9.04
N GLN A 62 -4.28 6.81 10.03
CA GLN A 62 -4.42 8.26 10.23
C GLN A 62 -4.01 9.05 8.98
N LEU A 63 -2.90 8.67 8.34
CA LEU A 63 -2.47 9.28 7.08
C LEU A 63 -3.50 9.08 5.95
N TRP A 64 -4.08 7.89 5.83
CA TRP A 64 -5.17 7.63 4.88
C TRP A 64 -6.38 8.50 5.16
N GLN A 65 -6.84 8.59 6.42
CA GLN A 65 -7.98 9.43 6.80
C GLN A 65 -7.72 10.90 6.43
N MET A 66 -6.54 11.42 6.76
CA MET A 66 -6.16 12.80 6.40
C MET A 66 -6.19 13.01 4.88
N PHE A 67 -5.62 12.09 4.11
CA PHE A 67 -5.59 12.17 2.66
C PHE A 67 -7.00 12.13 2.06
N ILE A 68 -7.85 11.21 2.52
CA ILE A 68 -9.21 11.00 2.01
C ILE A 68 -10.10 12.19 2.34
N GLN A 69 -10.02 12.71 3.58
CA GLN A 69 -10.75 13.91 3.99
C GLN A 69 -10.32 15.11 3.15
N LYS A 70 -9.01 15.31 2.98
CA LYS A 70 -8.46 16.41 2.16
C LYS A 70 -8.87 16.32 0.69
N ARG A 71 -8.96 15.10 0.15
CA ARG A 71 -9.35 14.84 -1.24
C ARG A 71 -10.87 14.67 -1.44
N LYS A 72 -11.65 14.63 -0.35
CA LYS A 72 -13.11 14.36 -0.36
C LYS A 72 -13.49 13.08 -1.11
N ILE A 73 -12.68 12.03 -0.98
CA ILE A 73 -12.90 10.76 -1.66
C ILE A 73 -13.86 9.91 -0.82
N LYS A 74 -14.87 9.32 -1.45
CA LYS A 74 -15.68 8.28 -0.80
C LYS A 74 -14.89 6.97 -0.86
N TRP A 75 -14.19 6.65 0.21
CA TRP A 75 -13.34 5.47 0.28
C TRP A 75 -13.81 4.49 1.36
N THR A 76 -14.02 3.25 0.96
CA THR A 76 -14.19 2.12 1.88
C THR A 76 -12.84 1.41 1.97
N LYS A 77 -12.27 1.35 3.17
CA LYS A 77 -10.94 0.74 3.40
C LYS A 77 -10.96 -0.73 2.97
N PRO A 78 -10.14 -1.14 1.98
CA PRO A 78 -10.06 -2.54 1.56
C PRO A 78 -9.34 -3.43 2.59
N GLY A 79 -9.42 -4.75 2.42
CA GLY A 79 -8.73 -5.71 3.30
C GLY A 79 -7.23 -5.83 2.99
N SER A 80 -6.85 -5.60 1.73
CA SER A 80 -5.48 -5.79 1.25
C SER A 80 -4.97 -4.63 0.39
N ILE A 81 -3.64 -4.47 0.34
CA ILE A 81 -3.02 -3.48 -0.54
C ILE A 81 -3.27 -3.78 -2.03
N ILE A 82 -3.48 -5.06 -2.38
CA ILE A 82 -3.80 -5.48 -3.74
C ILE A 82 -5.18 -4.92 -4.14
N GLU A 83 -6.19 -5.05 -3.27
CA GLU A 83 -7.50 -4.45 -3.51
C GLU A 83 -7.42 -2.93 -3.63
N VAL A 84 -6.62 -2.26 -2.80
CA VAL A 84 -6.34 -0.82 -2.95
C VAL A 84 -5.79 -0.54 -4.35
N LEU A 85 -4.72 -1.21 -4.77
CA LEU A 85 -4.14 -0.98 -6.10
C LEU A 85 -5.15 -1.23 -7.23
N GLN A 86 -6.06 -2.20 -7.09
CA GLN A 86 -7.12 -2.48 -8.06
C GLN A 86 -8.19 -1.38 -8.12
N CYS A 87 -8.70 -0.93 -6.97
CA CYS A 87 -9.68 0.17 -6.88
C CYS A 87 -9.14 1.43 -7.56
N TRP A 88 -7.94 1.83 -7.20
CA TRP A 88 -7.33 3.06 -7.69
C TRP A 88 -6.86 2.96 -9.15
N ASN A 89 -6.59 1.76 -9.66
CA ASN A 89 -6.33 1.56 -11.08
C ASN A 89 -7.60 1.71 -11.92
N ARG A 90 -8.76 1.28 -11.41
CA ARG A 90 -10.07 1.45 -12.07
C ARG A 90 -10.41 2.93 -12.18
N ASP A 91 -10.32 3.67 -11.09
CA ASP A 91 -10.63 5.10 -11.04
C ASP A 91 -9.65 5.91 -11.90
N GLY A 92 -8.37 5.53 -11.89
CA GLY A 92 -7.35 6.14 -12.73
C GLY A 92 -7.52 5.89 -14.23
N ASN A 93 -8.27 4.86 -14.64
CA ASN A 93 -8.58 4.57 -16.04
C ASN A 93 -9.96 5.13 -16.47
N ALA A 94 -10.84 5.44 -15.53
CA ALA A 94 -12.11 6.12 -15.82
C ALA A 94 -11.90 7.52 -16.44
N GLY A 95 -10.78 8.18 -16.10
CA GLY A 95 -10.34 9.44 -16.74
C GLY A 95 -9.63 9.28 -18.09
N LYS A 96 -9.47 8.06 -18.62
CA LYS A 96 -8.83 7.77 -19.92
C LYS A 96 -9.82 7.41 -21.03
N LYS A 97 -11.09 7.80 -20.91
CA LYS A 97 -11.94 7.96 -22.10
C LYS A 97 -11.60 9.30 -22.76
N LYS A 98 -10.66 9.30 -23.69
CA LYS A 98 -10.47 10.36 -24.68
C LYS A 98 -10.86 9.82 -26.06
N GLU A 99 -11.75 10.60 -26.69
CA GLU A 99 -12.12 10.67 -28.13
C GLU A 99 -12.66 9.41 -28.81
#